data_AF-A0A7I8CTS4-F1
#
_entry.id   AF-A0A7I8CTS4-F1
#
_cell.length_a   1.000
_cell.length_b   1.000
_cell.length_c   1.000
_cell.angle_alpha   90.00
_cell.angle_beta   90.00
_cell.angle_gamma   90.00
#
_symmetry.space_group_name_H-M   'P 1'
#
loop_
_entity.id
_entity.type
_entity.pdbx_description
1 polymer ?
#
loop_
_entity_poly.entity_id
_entity_poly.type
_entity_poly.pdbx_seq_one_letter_code
_entity_poly.pdbx_strand_id
1 'polypeptide(L)' 'MSKRGVLVKDGVAHLWGVIDSEEEKRAICIAAEGVPGVRRVEYHLEYPSVIPTL' A
#
# COMPACT_ATOMS: atom_id res chain seq x y z
N MET A 1 13.53 7.29 6.95
CA MET A 1 12.78 7.86 5.81
C MET A 1 11.75 6.85 5.37
N SER A 2 10.48 7.06 5.67
CA SER A 2 9.41 6.14 5.26
C SER A 2 9.26 6.25 3.75
N LYS A 3 9.76 5.25 3.00
CA LYS A 3 9.70 5.24 1.54
C LYS A 3 8.26 4.94 1.14
N ARG A 4 7.52 5.97 0.72
CA ARG A 4 6.20 5.83 0.10
C ARG A 4 6.35 5.85 -1.42
N GLY A 5 5.67 4.95 -2.12
CA GLY A 5 5.81 4.87 -3.56
C GLY A 5 4.77 3.98 -4.23
N VAL A 6 4.55 4.26 -5.51
CA VAL A 6 3.65 3.49 -6.38
C VAL A 6 4.38 3.22 -7.69
N LEU A 7 4.37 1.96 -8.15
CA LEU A 7 4.86 1.55 -9.46
C LEU A 7 3.74 0.80 -10.18
N VAL A 8 3.40 1.23 -11.39
CA VAL A 8 2.47 0.49 -12.24
C VAL A 8 3.25 -0.08 -13.41
N LYS A 9 3.25 -1.41 -13.54
CA LYS A 9 3.91 -2.11 -14.63
C LYS A 9 3.07 -3.31 -15.07
N ASP A 10 2.86 -3.43 -16.38
CA ASP A 10 2.06 -4.50 -16.97
C ASP A 10 0.65 -4.63 -16.32
N GLY A 11 0.05 -3.49 -15.96
CA GLY A 11 -1.24 -3.44 -15.27
C GLY A 11 -1.22 -3.96 -13.83
N VAL A 12 -0.06 -4.15 -13.22
CA VAL A 12 0.09 -4.47 -11.79
C VAL A 12 0.56 -3.22 -11.05
N ALA A 13 -0.21 -2.80 -10.05
CA ALA A 13 0.16 -1.69 -9.18
C ALA A 13 0.85 -2.21 -7.91
N HIS A 14 2.11 -1.86 -7.73
CA HIS A 14 2.90 -2.16 -6.53
C HIS A 14 2.92 -0.95 -5.60
N LEU A 15 2.50 -1.15 -4.35
CA LEU A 15 2.34 -0.10 -3.35
C LEU A 15 3.31 -0.30 -2.19
N TRP A 16 4.08 0.74 -1.82
CA TRP A 16 4.97 0.75 -0.65
C TRP A 16 4.63 1.89 0.29
N GLY A 17 4.68 1.63 1.59
CA GLY A 17 4.39 2.62 2.62
C GLY A 17 4.15 2.00 3.99
N VAL A 18 3.94 2.87 4.96
CA VAL A 18 3.53 2.49 6.32
C VAL A 18 2.05 2.82 6.45
N ILE A 19 1.27 1.88 7.00
CA ILE A 19 -0.17 1.99 7.24
C ILE A 19 -0.48 1.85 8.72
N ASP A 20 -1.53 2.53 9.18
CA ASP A 20 -1.95 2.45 10.57
C ASP A 20 -3.06 1.41 10.82
N SER A 21 -3.71 0.88 9.77
CA SER A 21 -4.85 -0.03 9.91
C SER A 21 -5.11 -0.90 8.66
N GLU A 22 -5.75 -2.07 8.85
CA GLU A 22 -6.23 -2.89 7.73
C GLU A 22 -7.31 -2.17 6.90
N GLU A 23 -8.10 -1.28 7.52
CA GLU A 23 -9.05 -0.44 6.78
C GLU A 23 -8.35 0.54 5.83
N GLU A 24 -7.23 1.13 6.24
CA GLU A 24 -6.43 2.01 5.40
C GLU A 24 -5.84 1.24 4.21
N LYS A 25 -5.25 0.07 4.48
CA LYS A 25 -4.80 -0.86 3.44
C LYS A 25 -5.91 -1.20 2.44
N ARG A 26 -7.11 -1.52 2.93
CA ARG A 26 -8.26 -1.85 2.08
C ARG A 26 -8.68 -0.66 1.22
N ALA A 27 -8.77 0.54 1.79
CA ALA A 27 -9.12 1.76 1.06
C ALA A 27 -8.10 2.06 -0.06
N ILE A 28 -6.80 1.93 0.25
CA ILE A 28 -5.71 2.10 -0.72
C ILE A 28 -5.83 1.07 -1.86
N CYS A 29 -6.06 -0.21 -1.55
CA CYS A 29 -6.23 -1.25 -2.57
C CYS A 29 -7.44 -0.98 -3.47
N ILE A 30 -8.61 -0.65 -2.90
CA ILE A 30 -9.82 -0.34 -3.67
C ILE A 30 -9.57 0.85 -4.61
N ALA A 31 -8.91 1.90 -4.12
CA ALA A 31 -8.59 3.05 -4.94
C ALA A 31 -7.66 2.68 -6.12
N ALA A 32 -6.65 1.84 -5.88
CA ALA A 32 -5.72 1.39 -6.91
C ALA A 32 -6.38 0.44 -7.93
N GLU A 33 -7.25 -0.47 -7.50
CA GLU A 33 -8.02 -1.37 -8.37
C GLU A 33 -9.00 -0.61 -9.27
N GLY A 34 -9.49 0.55 -8.82
CA GLY A 34 -10.37 1.41 -9.62
C GLY A 34 -9.68 2.16 -10.76
N VAL A 35 -8.35 2.16 -10.83
CA VAL A 35 -7.61 2.89 -11.87
C VAL A 35 -7.69 2.14 -13.21
N PRO A 36 -8.16 2.77 -14.30
CA PRO A 36 -8.22 2.14 -15.61
C PRO A 36 -6.85 1.60 -16.06
N GLY A 37 -6.80 0.32 -16.45
CA GLY A 37 -5.58 -0.37 -16.85
C GLY A 37 -4.87 -1.11 -15.71
N VAL A 38 -5.26 -0.90 -14.45
CA VAL A 38 -4.85 -1.76 -13.33
C VAL A 38 -5.70 -3.03 -13.35
N ARG A 39 -5.02 -4.18 -13.38
CA ARG A 39 -5.60 -5.52 -13.41
C ARG A 39 -5.40 -6.25 -12.09
N ARG A 40 -4.41 -5.83 -11.30
CA ARG A 40 -4.04 -6.41 -10.01
C ARG A 40 -3.32 -5.38 -9.15
N VAL A 41 -3.52 -5.47 -7.84
CA VAL A 41 -2.77 -4.70 -6.84
C VAL A 41 -1.92 -5.64 -6.00
N GLU A 42 -0.64 -5.27 -5.83
CA GLU A 42 0.29 -5.89 -4.90
C GLU A 42 0.75 -4.83 -3.90
N TYR A 43 0.72 -5.17 -2.61
CA TYR A 43 1.05 -4.25 -1.55
C TYR A 43 2.24 -4.79 -0.74
N HIS A 44 3.16 -3.89 -0.44
CA HIS A 44 4.32 -4.08 0.43
C HIS A 44 4.23 -3.05 1.55
N LEU A 45 3.08 -3.06 2.24
CA LEU A 45 2.74 -2.10 3.28
C LEU A 45 3.16 -2.66 4.64
N GLU A 46 3.74 -1.80 5.47
CA GLU A 46 4.25 -2.14 6.79
C GLU A 46 3.42 -1.44 7.87
N TYR A 47 3.31 -2.05 9.04
CA TYR A 47 2.74 -1.38 10.22
C TYR A 47 3.85 -0.61 10.96
N PRO A 48 3.53 0.54 11.58
CA PRO A 48 4.49 1.22 12.43
C PRO A 48 4.94 0.27 13.54
N SER A 49 6.25 0.06 13.64
CA SER A 49 6.83 -0.66 14.76
C SER A 49 6.77 0.25 15.98
N VAL A 50 5.72 0.08 16.80
CA VAL A 50 5.68 0.64 18.14
C VAL A 50 6.64 -0.17 19.01
N ILE A 51 7.83 0.35 19.26
CA ILE A 51 8.67 -0.14 20.36
C ILE A 51 7.97 0.36 21.63
N PRO A 52 7.40 -0.52 22.47
CA PRO A 52 6.87 -0.07 23.75
C PRO A 52 8.03 0.45 24.58
N THR A 53 8.03 1.74 24.90
CA THR A 53 8.89 2.28 25.96
C THR A 53 8.44 1.68 27.29
N LEU A 54 9.28 0.79 27.84
CA LEU A 54 9.20 0.32 29.22
C LEU A 54 9.62 1.43 30.19
#